data_AF-A0A0J7K4X2-F1
#
_entry.id   AF-A0A0J7K4X2-F1
#
_cell.length_a   1.000
_cell.length_b   1.000
_cell.length_c   1.000
_cell.angle_alpha   90.00
_cell.angle_beta   90.00
_cell.angle_gamma   90.00
#
_symmetry.space_group_name_H-M   'P 1'
#
loop_
_entity.id
_entity.type
_entity.pdbx_description
1 polymer ?
#
loop_
_entity_poly.entity_id
_entity_poly.type
_entity_poly.pdbx_seq_one_letter_code
_entity_poly.pdbx_strand_id
1 'polypeptide(L)'
;MHTDIVKKRAYLSRFLVKVEIPPEYLGDSEISLLYEQYLSLVDKFKTVHKEREIGKKNVETAVELATDLQAMEKEKEAVTARIGKIKSKAELALHLLNACRLLRIERDKERDLILEKEQEKDTMFNLQNSLQRVERELHALKRDSIGLTPQILIQHLAEEVTVQSAIVNEKLPSELNAKKNWMKALSIVKEYSYLGPDKILAMRNDLDIILKNIQDLIESKISKNDIDKMEPFRQQAAAVGNMKRNALERLEKIESSLEELQLRLKEKQDYSKSLLQTSIPRAEELKKYINRLKTKGTVYKRCKTEIAGLKAESGVLHRTTAILDAQVLLEQVLNAAK
;
A
#
# COMPACT_ATOMS: atom_id res chain seq x y z
N MET A 1 -40.93 -13.21 -7.53
CA MET A 1 -41.04 -12.11 -6.54
C MET A 1 -42.30 -11.24 -6.70
N HIS A 2 -42.67 -10.74 -7.88
CA HIS A 2 -43.88 -9.91 -8.03
C HIS A 2 -45.20 -10.66 -7.77
N THR A 3 -45.29 -11.93 -8.13
CA THR A 3 -46.51 -12.74 -7.98
C THR A 3 -46.93 -12.97 -6.53
N ASP A 4 -45.98 -13.16 -5.61
CA ASP A 4 -46.28 -13.39 -4.19
C ASP A 4 -46.73 -12.11 -3.47
N ILE A 5 -46.19 -10.96 -3.87
CA ILE A 5 -46.62 -9.65 -3.37
C ILE A 5 -48.06 -9.38 -3.80
N VAL A 6 -48.43 -9.69 -5.05
CA VAL A 6 -49.80 -9.53 -5.55
C VAL A 6 -50.76 -10.47 -4.85
N LYS A 7 -50.38 -11.74 -4.62
CA LYS A 7 -51.19 -12.71 -3.86
C LYS A 7 -51.41 -12.26 -2.41
N LYS A 8 -50.36 -11.78 -1.72
CA LYS A 8 -50.49 -11.24 -0.36
C LYS A 8 -51.40 -10.01 -0.32
N ARG A 9 -51.27 -9.11 -1.30
CA ARG A 9 -52.12 -7.91 -1.40
C ARG A 9 -53.59 -8.26 -1.65
N ALA A 10 -53.88 -9.18 -2.56
CA ALA A 10 -55.25 -9.65 -2.84
C ALA A 10 -55.87 -10.41 -1.65
N TYR A 11 -55.06 -11.17 -0.91
CA TYR A 11 -55.51 -11.83 0.32
C TYR A 11 -55.86 -10.80 1.41
N LEU A 12 -54.96 -9.84 1.67
CA LEU A 12 -55.15 -8.83 2.71
C LEU A 12 -56.27 -7.84 2.37
N SER A 13 -56.50 -7.51 1.10
CA SER A 13 -57.59 -6.61 0.70
C SER A 13 -58.96 -7.15 1.06
N ARG A 14 -59.15 -8.47 1.13
CA ARG A 14 -60.43 -9.07 1.54
C ARG A 14 -60.76 -8.86 3.01
N PHE A 15 -59.75 -8.62 3.86
CA PHE A 15 -59.90 -8.55 5.32
C PHE A 15 -59.58 -7.18 5.93
N LEU A 16 -58.79 -6.34 5.23
CA LEU A 16 -58.35 -5.04 5.74
C LEU A 16 -59.04 -3.83 5.10
N VAL A 17 -59.84 -4.03 4.04
CA VAL A 17 -60.69 -2.97 3.50
C VAL A 17 -61.83 -2.74 4.48
N LYS A 18 -61.83 -1.56 5.11
CA LYS A 18 -62.87 -1.17 6.06
C LYS A 18 -64.18 -0.97 5.32
N VAL A 19 -65.27 -1.41 5.94
CA VAL A 19 -66.61 -1.03 5.51
C VAL A 19 -66.83 0.42 5.90
N GLU A 20 -67.05 1.29 4.91
CA GLU A 20 -67.41 2.69 5.14
C GLU A 20 -68.89 2.75 5.52
N ILE A 21 -69.17 3.08 6.78
CA ILE A 21 -70.52 3.27 7.28
C ILE A 21 -70.80 4.78 7.29
N PRO A 22 -71.86 5.25 6.64
CA PRO A 22 -72.21 6.67 6.64
C PRO A 22 -72.41 7.21 8.07
N PRO A 23 -72.00 8.46 8.34
CA PRO A 23 -72.03 9.03 9.69
C PRO A 23 -73.43 9.14 10.28
N GLU A 24 -74.48 9.11 9.46
CA GLU A 24 -75.88 9.12 9.90
C GLU A 24 -76.26 7.85 10.68
N TYR A 25 -75.66 6.70 10.33
CA TYR A 25 -75.91 5.42 11.00
C TYR A 25 -74.97 5.15 12.18
N LEU A 26 -73.86 5.90 12.29
CA LEU A 26 -72.94 5.82 13.42
C LEU A 26 -73.48 6.52 14.69
N GLY A 27 -74.57 7.31 14.56
CA GLY A 27 -75.26 7.92 15.69
C GLY A 27 -76.05 6.92 16.54
N ASP A 28 -76.33 5.72 16.02
CA ASP A 28 -76.97 4.64 16.76
C ASP A 28 -75.94 3.92 17.66
N SER A 29 -76.25 3.81 18.95
CA SER A 29 -75.38 3.23 19.97
C SER A 29 -75.05 1.75 19.71
N GLU A 30 -75.97 0.97 19.14
CA GLU A 30 -75.72 -0.46 18.86
C GLU A 30 -74.80 -0.65 17.66
N ILE A 31 -74.98 0.16 16.62
CA ILE A 31 -74.18 0.12 15.38
C ILE A 31 -72.74 0.59 15.69
N SER A 32 -72.58 1.63 16.50
CA SER A 32 -71.26 2.11 16.93
C SER A 32 -70.48 1.05 17.71
N LEU A 33 -71.13 0.38 18.68
CA LEU A 33 -70.50 -0.68 19.47
C LEU A 33 -70.11 -1.90 18.64
N LEU A 34 -70.94 -2.28 17.66
CA LEU A 34 -70.62 -3.34 16.70
C LEU A 34 -69.45 -2.97 15.79
N TYR A 35 -69.37 -1.70 15.36
CA TYR A 35 -68.25 -1.20 14.56
C TYR A 35 -66.93 -1.18 15.34
N GLU A 36 -66.94 -0.80 16.62
CA GLU A 36 -65.78 -0.90 17.50
C GLU A 36 -65.31 -2.35 17.69
N GLN A 37 -66.23 -3.29 17.89
CA GLN A 37 -65.91 -4.72 17.95
C GLN A 37 -65.29 -5.23 16.65
N TYR A 38 -65.81 -4.79 15.49
CA TYR A 38 -65.24 -5.10 14.18
C TYR A 38 -63.81 -4.55 14.04
N LEU A 39 -63.57 -3.28 14.40
CA LEU A 39 -62.23 -2.69 14.37
C LEU A 39 -61.25 -3.42 15.29
N SER A 40 -61.69 -3.79 16.50
CA SER A 40 -60.90 -4.61 17.43
C SER A 40 -60.52 -5.95 16.81
N LEU A 41 -61.44 -6.61 16.10
CA LEU A 41 -61.19 -7.89 15.44
C LEU A 41 -60.22 -7.75 14.26
N VAL A 42 -60.32 -6.66 13.48
CA VAL A 42 -59.39 -6.33 12.41
C VAL A 42 -57.98 -6.11 12.95
N ASP A 43 -57.83 -5.42 14.08
CA ASP A 43 -56.52 -5.21 14.70
C ASP A 43 -55.94 -6.50 15.30
N LYS A 44 -56.77 -7.35 15.94
CA LYS A 44 -56.36 -8.71 16.34
C LYS A 44 -55.87 -9.53 15.14
N PHE A 45 -56.58 -9.47 14.02
CA PHE A 45 -56.16 -10.15 12.79
C PHE A 45 -54.80 -9.66 12.27
N LYS A 46 -54.54 -8.35 12.28
CA LYS A 46 -53.22 -7.81 11.87
C LYS A 46 -52.09 -8.36 12.73
N THR A 47 -52.27 -8.40 14.04
CA THR A 47 -51.26 -8.90 14.99
C THR A 47 -50.97 -10.38 14.75
N VAL A 48 -52.02 -11.22 14.73
CA VAL A 48 -51.87 -12.67 14.51
C VAL A 48 -51.30 -12.98 13.13
N HIS A 49 -51.73 -12.27 12.09
CA HIS A 49 -51.21 -12.46 10.73
C HIS A 49 -49.73 -12.08 10.65
N LYS A 50 -49.31 -10.99 11.31
CA LYS A 50 -47.90 -10.58 11.36
C LYS A 50 -47.04 -11.60 12.08
N GLU A 51 -47.50 -12.11 13.22
CA GLU A 51 -46.81 -13.18 13.97
C GLU A 51 -46.68 -14.47 13.14
N ARG A 52 -47.74 -14.86 12.44
CA ARG A 52 -47.72 -16.02 11.55
C ARG A 52 -46.73 -15.85 10.39
N GLU A 53 -46.66 -14.68 9.77
CA GLU A 53 -45.71 -14.42 8.68
C GLU A 53 -44.26 -14.42 9.16
N ILE A 54 -43.99 -13.95 10.38
CA ILE A 54 -42.67 -14.06 11.02
C ILE A 54 -42.35 -15.53 11.30
N GLY A 55 -43.29 -16.27 11.90
CA GLY A 55 -43.13 -17.70 12.17
C GLY A 55 -42.88 -18.52 10.89
N LYS A 56 -43.57 -18.18 9.79
CA LYS A 56 -43.36 -18.83 8.49
C LYS A 56 -41.93 -18.65 7.97
N LYS A 57 -41.39 -17.43 8.04
CA LYS A 57 -39.97 -17.18 7.67
C LYS A 57 -39.00 -17.98 8.53
N ASN A 58 -39.25 -18.06 9.84
CA ASN A 58 -38.41 -18.84 10.74
C ASN A 58 -38.44 -20.35 10.41
N VAL A 59 -39.61 -20.88 10.00
CA VAL A 59 -39.74 -22.27 9.54
C VAL A 59 -39.00 -22.47 8.21
N GLU A 60 -39.11 -21.54 7.26
CA GLU A 60 -38.34 -21.58 6.00
C GLU A 60 -36.83 -21.62 6.29
N THR A 61 -36.32 -20.75 7.17
CA THR A 61 -34.91 -20.78 7.60
C THR A 61 -34.54 -22.08 8.34
N ALA A 62 -35.44 -22.64 9.16
CA ALA A 62 -35.20 -23.91 9.83
C ALA A 62 -35.13 -25.08 8.85
N VAL A 63 -35.93 -25.05 7.77
CA VAL A 63 -35.87 -26.05 6.70
C VAL A 63 -34.55 -25.93 5.93
N GLU A 64 -34.10 -24.72 5.60
CA GLU A 64 -32.78 -24.49 4.96
C GLU A 64 -31.63 -25.03 5.85
N LEU A 65 -31.64 -24.71 7.15
CA LEU A 65 -30.67 -25.24 8.11
C LEU A 65 -30.72 -26.77 8.22
N ALA A 66 -31.92 -27.37 8.17
CA ALA A 66 -32.06 -28.83 8.20
C ALA A 66 -31.51 -29.47 6.93
N THR A 67 -31.70 -28.84 5.76
CA THR A 67 -31.10 -29.32 4.51
C THR A 67 -29.58 -29.19 4.51
N ASP A 68 -29.04 -28.11 5.06
CA ASP A 68 -27.59 -27.90 5.20
C ASP A 68 -26.97 -28.92 6.17
N LEU A 69 -27.62 -29.17 7.31
CA LEU A 69 -27.20 -30.22 8.25
C LEU A 69 -27.19 -31.61 7.59
N GLN A 70 -28.21 -31.92 6.78
CA GLN A 70 -28.25 -33.18 6.04
C GLN A 70 -27.12 -33.27 5.01
N ALA A 71 -26.78 -32.15 4.35
CA ALA A 71 -25.65 -32.09 3.43
C ALA A 71 -24.31 -32.29 4.16
N MET A 72 -24.11 -31.62 5.30
CA MET A 72 -22.92 -31.78 6.15
C MET A 72 -22.76 -33.21 6.68
N GLU A 73 -23.85 -33.87 7.08
CA GLU A 73 -23.78 -35.27 7.54
C GLU A 73 -23.38 -36.21 6.40
N LYS A 74 -23.93 -36.02 5.20
CA LYS A 74 -23.51 -36.78 4.00
C LYS A 74 -22.03 -36.55 3.68
N GLU A 75 -21.55 -35.31 3.77
CA GLU A 75 -20.13 -35.00 3.56
C GLU A 75 -19.24 -35.68 4.60
N LYS A 76 -19.63 -35.63 5.87
CA LYS A 76 -18.95 -36.32 6.98
C LYS A 76 -18.90 -37.83 6.76
N GLU A 77 -20.00 -38.46 6.36
CA GLU A 77 -20.03 -39.88 6.02
C GLU A 77 -19.08 -40.21 4.85
N ALA A 78 -19.10 -39.40 3.79
CA ALA A 78 -18.22 -39.58 2.64
C ALA A 78 -16.73 -39.43 3.01
N VAL A 79 -16.40 -38.42 3.83
CA VAL A 79 -15.03 -38.20 4.34
C VAL A 79 -14.61 -39.37 5.23
N THR A 80 -15.48 -39.83 6.13
CA THR A 80 -15.21 -40.96 7.02
C THR A 80 -14.96 -42.26 6.24
N ALA A 81 -15.79 -42.53 5.22
CA ALA A 81 -15.61 -43.67 4.33
C ALA A 81 -14.28 -43.59 3.55
N ARG A 82 -13.90 -42.39 3.10
CA ARG A 82 -12.62 -42.15 2.42
C ARG A 82 -11.43 -42.33 3.36
N ILE A 83 -11.52 -41.84 4.59
CA ILE A 83 -10.51 -42.06 5.64
C ILE A 83 -10.34 -43.56 5.90
N GLY A 84 -11.44 -44.32 6.02
CA GLY A 84 -11.40 -45.78 6.18
C GLY A 84 -10.62 -46.48 5.05
N LYS A 85 -10.91 -46.12 3.79
CA LYS A 85 -10.21 -46.66 2.60
C LYS A 85 -8.73 -46.28 2.54
N ILE A 86 -8.37 -45.08 3.01
CA ILE A 86 -6.96 -44.64 3.04
C ILE A 86 -6.22 -45.33 4.19
N LYS A 87 -6.87 -45.47 5.35
CA LYS A 87 -6.29 -46.13 6.52
C LYS A 87 -5.97 -47.60 6.24
N SER A 88 -6.85 -48.33 5.55
CA SER A 88 -6.56 -49.72 5.15
C SER A 88 -5.40 -49.81 4.15
N LYS A 89 -5.24 -48.85 3.25
CA LYS A 89 -4.09 -48.79 2.33
C LYS A 89 -2.78 -48.40 3.02
N ALA A 90 -2.87 -47.59 4.08
CA ALA A 90 -1.72 -47.04 4.81
C ALA A 90 -1.32 -47.89 6.05
N GLU A 91 -1.94 -49.06 6.24
CA GLU A 91 -1.78 -49.90 7.43
C GLU A 91 -0.33 -50.34 7.65
N LEU A 92 0.41 -50.60 6.57
CA LEU A 92 1.85 -50.94 6.58
C LEU A 92 2.77 -49.80 7.05
N ALA A 93 2.32 -48.54 6.95
CA ALA A 93 3.12 -47.34 7.22
C ALA A 93 2.58 -46.52 8.41
N LEU A 94 1.76 -47.13 9.28
CA LEU A 94 1.05 -46.42 10.35
C LEU A 94 1.99 -45.70 11.34
N HIS A 95 3.19 -46.23 11.54
CA HIS A 95 4.22 -45.66 12.42
C HIS A 95 4.74 -44.28 11.94
N LEU A 96 4.66 -44.00 10.63
CA LEU A 96 5.06 -42.72 10.03
C LEU A 96 3.96 -41.65 10.09
N LEU A 97 2.72 -42.02 10.44
CA LEU A 97 1.56 -41.12 10.39
C LEU A 97 1.77 -39.86 11.25
N ASN A 98 2.38 -40.01 12.43
CA ASN A 98 2.68 -38.87 13.31
C ASN A 98 3.72 -37.93 12.69
N ALA A 99 4.77 -38.48 12.06
CA ALA A 99 5.78 -37.69 11.37
C ALA A 99 5.19 -36.96 10.15
N CYS A 100 4.34 -37.63 9.36
CA CYS A 100 3.63 -37.00 8.25
C CYS A 100 2.66 -35.92 8.71
N ARG A 101 1.98 -36.11 9.84
CA ARG A 101 1.10 -35.09 10.44
C ARG A 101 1.90 -33.85 10.86
N LEU A 102 3.02 -34.04 11.54
CA LEU A 102 3.91 -32.94 11.93
C LEU A 102 4.43 -32.21 10.69
N LEU A 103 4.92 -32.93 9.69
CA LEU A 103 5.38 -32.34 8.43
C LEU A 103 4.27 -31.54 7.75
N ARG A 104 3.04 -32.06 7.69
CA ARG A 104 1.89 -31.34 7.11
C ARG A 104 1.62 -30.03 7.85
N ILE A 105 1.59 -30.06 9.19
CA ILE A 105 1.38 -28.87 10.01
C ILE A 105 2.47 -27.83 9.74
N GLU A 106 3.73 -28.26 9.67
CA GLU A 106 4.84 -27.34 9.36
C GLU A 106 4.75 -26.78 7.93
N ARG A 107 4.28 -27.56 6.94
CA ARG A 107 4.03 -27.07 5.58
C ARG A 107 2.82 -26.15 5.47
N ASP A 108 1.80 -26.35 6.29
CA ASP A 108 0.64 -25.45 6.40
C ASP A 108 1.12 -24.10 6.97
N LYS A 109 1.86 -24.11 8.09
CA LYS A 109 2.48 -22.91 8.67
C LYS A 109 3.43 -22.20 7.71
N GLU A 110 4.27 -22.94 6.99
CA GLU A 110 5.17 -22.38 5.97
C GLU A 110 4.38 -21.61 4.90
N ARG A 111 3.24 -22.16 4.45
CA ARG A 111 2.37 -21.48 3.48
C ARG A 111 1.73 -20.22 4.07
N ASP A 112 1.24 -20.29 5.30
CA ASP A 112 0.64 -19.14 5.97
C ASP A 112 1.67 -18.01 6.16
N LEU A 113 2.88 -18.33 6.60
CA LEU A 113 3.98 -17.37 6.72
C LEU A 113 4.40 -16.76 5.37
N ILE A 114 4.37 -17.53 4.28
CA ILE A 114 4.64 -17.02 2.94
C ILE A 114 3.55 -16.02 2.52
N LEU A 115 2.28 -16.32 2.79
CA LEU A 115 1.16 -15.41 2.50
C LEU A 115 1.26 -14.13 3.32
N GLU A 116 1.51 -14.24 4.63
CA GLU A 116 1.73 -13.09 5.52
C GLU A 116 2.90 -12.23 5.05
N LYS A 117 4.03 -12.84 4.71
CA LYS A 117 5.21 -12.12 4.21
C LYS A 117 4.92 -11.36 2.91
N GLU A 118 4.16 -11.95 2.00
CA GLU A 118 3.81 -11.28 0.75
C GLU A 118 2.84 -10.11 1.00
N GLN A 119 1.86 -10.30 1.89
CA GLN A 119 0.97 -9.22 2.34
C GLN A 119 1.75 -8.08 3.02
N GLU A 120 2.71 -8.39 3.90
CA GLU A 120 3.56 -7.40 4.55
C GLU A 120 4.39 -6.61 3.53
N LYS A 121 4.99 -7.28 2.54
CA LYS A 121 5.71 -6.60 1.46
C LYS A 121 4.82 -5.66 0.67
N ASP A 122 3.60 -6.10 0.32
CA ASP A 122 2.64 -5.25 -0.39
C ASP A 122 2.27 -4.02 0.45
N THR A 123 2.05 -4.20 1.77
CA THR A 123 1.78 -3.06 2.67
C THR A 123 2.98 -2.11 2.79
N MET A 124 4.20 -2.63 2.90
CA MET A 124 5.42 -1.84 2.93
C MET A 124 5.60 -1.04 1.64
N PHE A 125 5.39 -1.67 0.48
CA PHE A 125 5.45 -1.01 -0.82
C PHE A 125 4.41 0.12 -0.92
N ASN A 126 3.17 -0.13 -0.50
CA ASN A 126 2.11 0.89 -0.49
C ASN A 126 2.43 2.07 0.44
N LEU A 127 2.94 1.80 1.64
CA LEU A 127 3.36 2.83 2.58
C LEU A 127 4.54 3.65 2.05
N GLN A 128 5.53 2.99 1.42
CA GLN A 128 6.67 3.66 0.81
C GLN A 128 6.24 4.57 -0.35
N ASN A 129 5.33 4.10 -1.22
CA ASN A 129 4.76 4.92 -2.29
C ASN A 129 3.96 6.12 -1.73
N SER A 130 3.19 5.90 -0.66
CA SER A 130 2.45 6.99 -0.02
C SER A 130 3.38 8.02 0.62
N LEU A 131 4.48 7.58 1.25
CA LEU A 131 5.49 8.47 1.82
C LEU A 131 6.17 9.28 0.72
N GLN A 132 6.55 8.64 -0.39
CA GLN A 132 7.16 9.33 -1.53
C GLN A 132 6.21 10.36 -2.14
N ARG A 133 4.90 10.07 -2.24
CA ARG A 133 3.90 11.04 -2.69
C ARG A 133 3.85 12.27 -1.77
N VAL A 134 3.77 12.06 -0.46
CA VAL A 134 3.76 13.17 0.53
C VAL A 134 5.07 13.96 0.51
N GLU A 135 6.21 13.29 0.33
CA GLU A 135 7.51 13.97 0.16
C GLU A 135 7.51 14.84 -1.11
N ARG A 136 6.95 14.37 -2.25
CA ARG A 136 6.82 15.15 -3.48
C ARG A 136 5.89 16.35 -3.29
N GLU A 137 4.72 16.17 -2.66
CA GLU A 137 3.79 17.27 -2.34
C GLU A 137 4.46 18.33 -1.44
N LEU A 138 5.21 17.91 -0.44
CA LEU A 138 5.96 18.81 0.44
C LEU A 138 7.08 19.54 -0.32
N HIS A 139 7.78 18.86 -1.24
CA HIS A 139 8.77 19.48 -2.10
C HIS A 139 8.17 20.49 -3.09
N ALA A 140 6.99 20.18 -3.66
CA ALA A 140 6.22 21.12 -4.46
C ALA A 140 5.87 22.35 -3.62
N LEU A 141 5.21 22.18 -2.47
CA LEU A 141 4.82 23.29 -1.59
C LEU A 141 6.02 24.16 -1.16
N LYS A 142 7.18 23.55 -0.89
CA LYS A 142 8.41 24.29 -0.57
C LYS A 142 8.93 25.09 -1.76
N ARG A 143 8.90 24.54 -2.98
CA ARG A 143 9.24 25.27 -4.22
C ARG A 143 8.21 26.37 -4.51
N ASP A 144 6.94 26.09 -4.28
CA ASP A 144 5.80 27.00 -4.51
C ASP A 144 5.83 28.22 -3.57
N SER A 145 6.49 28.12 -2.41
CA SER A 145 6.74 29.28 -1.55
C SER A 145 7.69 30.32 -2.17
N ILE A 146 8.39 29.96 -3.25
CA ILE A 146 9.35 30.82 -3.96
C ILE A 146 8.82 31.10 -5.37
N GLY A 147 7.90 32.06 -5.48
CA GLY A 147 7.70 32.83 -6.72
C GLY A 147 6.70 32.32 -7.77
N LEU A 148 5.70 31.52 -7.40
CA LEU A 148 4.60 31.17 -8.34
C LEU A 148 3.31 31.97 -8.06
N THR A 149 2.77 32.58 -9.12
CA THR A 149 1.41 33.14 -9.14
C THR A 149 0.38 31.98 -9.21
N PRO A 150 -0.78 32.05 -8.53
CA PRO A 150 -1.80 30.98 -8.55
C PRO A 150 -2.20 30.49 -9.94
N GLN A 151 -2.12 31.33 -10.96
CA GLN A 151 -2.39 31.00 -12.36
C GLN A 151 -1.42 29.96 -12.93
N ILE A 152 -0.13 30.06 -12.60
CA ILE A 152 0.90 29.12 -13.06
C ILE A 152 0.72 27.77 -12.38
N LEU A 153 0.34 27.76 -11.10
CA LEU A 153 0.03 26.54 -10.36
C LEU A 153 -1.17 25.81 -10.97
N ILE A 154 -2.24 26.53 -11.29
CA ILE A 154 -3.43 25.95 -11.94
C ILE A 154 -3.06 25.37 -13.31
N GLN A 155 -2.20 26.05 -14.08
CA GLN A 155 -1.74 25.53 -15.37
C GLN A 155 -0.96 24.22 -15.21
N HIS A 156 0.01 24.16 -14.29
CA HIS A 156 0.76 22.93 -14.03
C HIS A 156 -0.12 21.78 -13.55
N LEU A 157 -1.06 22.06 -12.64
CA LEU A 157 -2.01 21.05 -12.18
C LEU A 157 -2.92 20.56 -13.32
N ALA A 158 -3.37 21.45 -14.20
CA ALA A 158 -4.15 21.06 -15.37
C ALA A 158 -3.34 20.16 -16.32
N GLU A 159 -2.08 20.51 -16.60
CA GLU A 159 -1.17 19.70 -17.41
C GLU A 159 -0.94 18.32 -16.75
N GLU A 160 -0.68 18.26 -15.44
CA GLU A 160 -0.51 17.00 -14.70
C GLU A 160 -1.78 16.13 -14.74
N VAL A 161 -2.96 16.73 -14.54
CA VAL A 161 -4.25 16.00 -14.63
C VAL A 161 -4.47 15.44 -16.04
N THR A 162 -4.08 16.16 -17.10
CA THR A 162 -4.19 15.64 -18.47
C THR A 162 -3.27 14.45 -18.72
N VAL A 163 -2.03 14.50 -18.22
CA VAL A 163 -1.07 13.39 -18.31
C VAL A 163 -1.54 12.19 -17.50
N GLN A 164 -1.96 12.40 -16.24
CA GLN A 164 -2.50 11.34 -15.38
C GLN A 164 -3.75 10.71 -15.98
N SER A 165 -4.67 11.50 -16.55
CA SER A 165 -5.85 11.00 -17.25
C SER A 165 -5.48 10.12 -18.44
N ALA A 166 -4.47 10.48 -19.24
CA ALA A 166 -3.98 9.64 -20.33
C ALA A 166 -3.39 8.31 -19.81
N ILE A 167 -2.65 8.33 -18.71
CA ILE A 167 -2.06 7.12 -18.10
C ILE A 167 -3.17 6.19 -17.56
N VAL A 168 -4.14 6.73 -16.84
CA VAL A 168 -5.24 5.97 -16.22
C VAL A 168 -6.22 5.40 -17.24
N ASN A 169 -6.52 6.14 -18.30
CA ASN A 169 -7.53 5.71 -19.29
C ASN A 169 -6.95 4.84 -20.41
N GLU A 170 -5.67 4.99 -20.75
CA GLU A 170 -5.09 4.28 -21.91
C GLU A 170 -3.98 3.29 -21.51
N LYS A 171 -2.92 3.76 -20.83
CA LYS A 171 -1.72 2.94 -20.56
C LYS A 171 -1.99 1.83 -19.53
N LEU A 172 -2.46 2.19 -18.33
CA LEU A 172 -2.69 1.24 -17.24
C LEU A 172 -3.71 0.15 -17.59
N PRO A 173 -4.87 0.46 -18.21
CA PRO A 173 -5.82 -0.57 -18.61
C PRO A 173 -5.28 -1.51 -19.68
N SER A 174 -4.49 -1.02 -20.63
CA SER A 174 -3.84 -1.83 -21.67
C SER A 174 -2.84 -2.82 -21.06
N GLU A 175 -1.97 -2.34 -20.18
CA GLU A 175 -0.98 -3.19 -19.48
C GLU A 175 -1.65 -4.20 -18.54
N LEU A 176 -2.67 -3.76 -17.80
CA LEU A 176 -3.45 -4.64 -16.93
C LEU A 176 -4.15 -5.74 -17.74
N ASN A 177 -4.73 -5.40 -18.90
CA ASN A 177 -5.36 -6.38 -19.77
C ASN A 177 -4.34 -7.37 -20.35
N ALA A 178 -3.15 -6.90 -20.76
CA ALA A 178 -2.07 -7.77 -21.21
C ALA A 178 -1.63 -8.77 -20.11
N LYS A 179 -1.44 -8.30 -18.86
CA LYS A 179 -1.11 -9.17 -17.73
C LYS A 179 -2.24 -10.14 -17.37
N LYS A 180 -3.49 -9.68 -17.40
CA LYS A 180 -4.67 -10.55 -17.19
C LYS A 180 -4.76 -11.64 -18.26
N ASN A 181 -4.54 -11.30 -19.53
CA ASN A 181 -4.54 -12.28 -20.62
C ASN A 181 -3.40 -13.30 -20.47
N TRP A 182 -2.22 -12.85 -20.04
CA TRP A 182 -1.11 -13.74 -19.75
C TRP A 182 -1.42 -14.69 -18.57
N MET A 183 -2.03 -14.18 -17.49
CA MET A 183 -2.46 -14.98 -16.35
C MET A 183 -3.55 -15.99 -16.73
N LYS A 184 -4.51 -15.61 -17.58
CA LYS A 184 -5.51 -16.53 -18.14
C LYS A 184 -4.84 -17.64 -18.96
N ALA A 185 -3.88 -17.29 -19.82
CA ALA A 185 -3.13 -18.28 -20.59
C ALA A 185 -2.37 -19.26 -19.69
N LEU A 186 -1.71 -18.76 -18.63
CA LEU A 186 -1.02 -19.62 -17.66
C LEU A 186 -1.98 -20.50 -16.85
N SER A 187 -3.17 -19.98 -16.52
CA SER A 187 -4.22 -20.75 -15.83
C SER A 187 -4.70 -21.91 -16.70
N ILE A 188 -4.93 -21.65 -17.98
CA ILE A 188 -5.27 -22.67 -18.98
C ILE A 188 -4.15 -23.72 -19.09
N VAL A 189 -2.88 -23.29 -19.10
CA VAL A 189 -1.72 -24.21 -19.12
C VAL A 189 -1.65 -25.08 -17.86
N LYS A 190 -1.96 -24.53 -16.68
CA LYS A 190 -2.01 -25.26 -15.41
C LYS A 190 -3.12 -26.33 -15.38
N GLU A 191 -4.24 -26.09 -16.06
CA GLU A 191 -5.37 -27.03 -16.15
C GLU A 191 -5.07 -28.22 -17.09
N TYR A 192 -4.11 -28.09 -18.01
CA TYR A 192 -3.70 -29.20 -18.87
C TYR A 192 -2.78 -30.18 -18.12
N SER A 193 -3.19 -31.46 -18.03
CA SER A 193 -2.40 -32.53 -17.40
C SER A 193 -1.05 -32.82 -18.07
N TYR A 194 -0.92 -32.52 -19.37
CA TYR A 194 0.34 -32.56 -20.14
C TYR A 194 0.21 -31.79 -21.46
N LEU A 195 1.09 -30.82 -21.71
CA LEU A 195 1.19 -30.09 -22.97
C LEU A 195 2.38 -30.64 -23.78
N GLY A 196 2.14 -31.66 -24.62
CA GLY A 196 3.18 -32.28 -25.44
C GLY A 196 3.63 -31.39 -26.62
N PRO A 197 4.85 -31.61 -27.15
CA PRO A 197 5.40 -30.84 -28.27
C PRO A 197 4.51 -30.89 -29.52
N ASP A 198 3.87 -32.02 -29.80
CA ASP A 198 2.97 -32.20 -30.96
C ASP A 198 1.73 -31.30 -30.88
N LYS A 199 1.18 -31.10 -29.67
CA LYS A 199 0.02 -30.24 -29.47
C LYS A 199 0.36 -28.76 -29.56
N ILE A 200 1.59 -28.39 -29.15
CA ILE A 200 2.12 -27.04 -29.35
C ILE A 200 2.33 -26.77 -30.84
N LEU A 201 2.86 -27.74 -31.60
CA LEU A 201 3.01 -27.63 -33.05
C LEU A 201 1.66 -27.50 -33.76
N ALA A 202 0.65 -28.27 -33.37
CA ALA A 202 -0.71 -28.11 -33.90
C ALA A 202 -1.28 -26.71 -33.65
N MET A 203 -1.18 -26.19 -32.42
CA MET A 203 -1.63 -24.83 -32.10
C MET A 203 -0.86 -23.75 -32.88
N ARG A 204 0.44 -23.96 -33.15
CA ARG A 204 1.22 -23.04 -34.00
C ARG A 204 0.75 -23.07 -35.44
N ASN A 205 0.51 -24.25 -35.99
CA ASN A 205 -0.03 -24.39 -37.34
C ASN A 205 -1.42 -23.74 -37.46
N ASP A 206 -2.28 -23.90 -36.46
CA ASP A 206 -3.58 -23.24 -36.42
C ASP A 206 -3.45 -21.72 -36.37
N LEU A 207 -2.49 -21.19 -35.59
CA LEU A 207 -2.17 -19.76 -35.58
C LEU A 207 -1.66 -19.27 -36.94
N ASP A 208 -0.80 -20.03 -37.61
CA ASP A 208 -0.27 -19.66 -38.93
C ASP A 208 -1.39 -19.65 -39.99
N ILE A 209 -2.34 -20.60 -39.93
CA ILE A 209 -3.53 -20.63 -40.79
C ILE A 209 -4.41 -19.41 -40.51
N ILE A 210 -4.66 -19.07 -39.24
CA ILE A 210 -5.45 -17.89 -38.88
C ILE A 210 -4.77 -16.60 -39.33
N LEU A 211 -3.44 -16.47 -39.15
CA LEU A 211 -2.67 -15.33 -39.63
C LEU A 211 -2.76 -15.19 -41.14
N LYS A 212 -2.68 -16.30 -41.88
CA LYS A 212 -2.85 -16.31 -43.33
C LYS A 212 -4.27 -15.90 -43.73
N ASN A 213 -5.29 -16.40 -43.07
CA ASN A 213 -6.68 -15.98 -43.30
C ASN A 213 -6.90 -14.49 -43.01
N ILE A 214 -6.28 -13.94 -41.97
CA ILE A 214 -6.33 -12.50 -41.66
C ILE A 214 -5.64 -11.69 -42.77
N GLN A 215 -4.47 -12.14 -43.23
CA GLN A 215 -3.73 -11.50 -44.31
C GLN A 215 -4.53 -11.52 -45.62
N ASP A 216 -5.12 -12.65 -45.98
CA ASP A 216 -6.00 -12.80 -47.14
C ASP A 216 -7.24 -11.88 -47.00
N LEU A 217 -7.78 -11.73 -45.78
CA LEU A 217 -8.88 -10.80 -45.51
C LEU A 217 -8.46 -9.33 -45.70
N ILE A 218 -7.27 -8.95 -45.24
CA ILE A 218 -6.69 -7.61 -45.41
C ILE A 218 -6.45 -7.33 -46.90
N GLU A 219 -5.87 -8.27 -47.63
CA GLU A 219 -5.65 -8.16 -49.07
C GLU A 219 -6.97 -8.10 -49.85
N SER A 220 -8.00 -8.84 -49.44
CA SER A 220 -9.35 -8.76 -50.00
C SER A 220 -10.02 -7.40 -49.73
N LYS A 221 -9.71 -6.77 -48.59
CA LYS A 221 -10.19 -5.43 -48.23
C LYS A 221 -9.47 -4.35 -49.05
N ILE A 222 -8.19 -4.51 -49.35
CA ILE A 222 -7.39 -3.58 -50.17
C ILE A 222 -7.78 -3.67 -51.65
N SER A 223 -8.12 -4.87 -52.15
CA SER A 223 -8.50 -5.11 -53.55
C SER A 223 -9.94 -4.71 -53.88
N LYS A 224 -10.84 -4.66 -52.88
CA LYS A 224 -12.15 -4.01 -53.00
C LYS A 224 -11.98 -2.50 -52.88
N ASN A 225 -11.90 -1.83 -54.03
CA ASN A 225 -11.73 -0.39 -54.25
C ASN A 225 -12.88 0.50 -53.71
N ASP A 226 -13.41 0.24 -52.52
CA ASP A 226 -14.01 1.31 -51.72
C ASP A 226 -12.84 2.03 -51.05
N ILE A 227 -12.49 3.20 -51.57
CA ILE A 227 -11.51 4.10 -50.94
C ILE A 227 -12.06 4.40 -49.55
N ASP A 228 -11.62 3.64 -48.56
CA ASP A 228 -11.98 3.81 -47.17
C ASP A 228 -11.42 5.17 -46.76
N LYS A 229 -12.24 6.22 -46.88
CA LYS A 229 -11.87 7.61 -46.56
C LYS A 229 -11.32 7.75 -45.15
N MET A 230 -11.57 6.75 -44.29
CA MET A 230 -11.08 6.65 -42.92
C MET A 230 -9.67 6.07 -42.81
N GLU A 231 -9.12 5.41 -43.83
CA GLU A 231 -7.76 4.87 -43.83
C GLU A 231 -6.67 5.93 -43.56
N PRO A 232 -6.63 7.09 -44.24
CA PRO A 232 -5.67 8.14 -43.90
C PRO A 232 -5.87 8.69 -42.48
N PHE A 233 -7.12 8.79 -42.00
CA PHE A 233 -7.40 9.21 -40.62
C PHE A 233 -6.99 8.15 -39.59
N ARG A 234 -7.10 6.85 -39.92
CA ARG A 234 -6.60 5.74 -39.08
C ARG A 234 -5.08 5.74 -39.02
N GLN A 235 -4.42 5.97 -40.15
CA GLN A 235 -2.96 6.10 -40.20
C GLN A 235 -2.48 7.33 -39.42
N GLN A 236 -3.17 8.47 -39.55
CA GLN A 236 -2.90 9.67 -38.76
C GLN A 236 -3.14 9.44 -37.27
N ALA A 237 -4.25 8.79 -36.89
CA ALA A 237 -4.54 8.45 -35.50
C ALA A 237 -3.51 7.46 -34.93
N ALA A 238 -3.06 6.49 -35.73
CA ALA A 238 -2.00 5.57 -35.34
C ALA A 238 -0.65 6.29 -35.17
N ALA A 239 -0.31 7.22 -36.06
CA ALA A 239 0.89 8.04 -35.96
C ALA A 239 0.86 8.94 -34.72
N VAL A 240 -0.24 9.65 -34.48
CA VAL A 240 -0.46 10.47 -33.27
C VAL A 240 -0.45 9.62 -32.01
N GLY A 241 -1.08 8.45 -32.03
CA GLY A 241 -1.04 7.49 -30.93
C GLY A 241 0.37 6.98 -30.63
N ASN A 242 1.18 6.70 -31.66
CA ASN A 242 2.58 6.33 -31.50
C ASN A 242 3.43 7.48 -30.96
N MET A 243 3.20 8.71 -31.43
CA MET A 243 3.86 9.89 -30.89
C MET A 243 3.51 10.12 -29.41
N LYS A 244 2.23 9.99 -29.05
CA LYS A 244 1.75 10.07 -27.67
C LYS A 244 2.42 9.00 -26.79
N ARG A 245 2.49 7.75 -27.26
CA ARG A 245 3.17 6.66 -26.55
C ARG A 245 4.66 6.93 -26.35
N ASN A 246 5.35 7.38 -27.39
CA ASN A 246 6.78 7.71 -27.32
C ASN A 246 7.04 8.88 -26.37
N ALA A 247 6.14 9.87 -26.32
CA ALA A 247 6.24 10.98 -25.37
C ALA A 247 6.07 10.50 -23.92
N LEU A 248 5.08 9.62 -23.66
CA LEU A 248 4.88 9.01 -22.34
C LEU A 248 6.06 8.13 -21.92
N GLU A 249 6.66 7.37 -22.84
CA GLU A 249 7.85 6.56 -22.54
C GLU A 249 9.08 7.42 -22.23
N ARG A 250 9.25 8.55 -22.92
CA ARG A 250 10.29 9.53 -22.60
C ARG A 250 10.06 10.17 -21.24
N LEU A 251 8.81 10.51 -20.91
CA LEU A 251 8.45 11.05 -19.60
C LEU A 251 8.81 10.05 -18.50
N GLU A 252 8.42 8.79 -18.65
CA GLU A 252 8.74 7.71 -17.71
C GLU A 252 10.26 7.53 -17.51
N LYS A 253 11.06 7.61 -18.57
CA LYS A 253 12.54 7.57 -18.48
C LYS A 253 13.10 8.76 -17.70
N ILE A 254 12.57 9.96 -17.92
CA ILE A 254 12.98 11.17 -17.20
C ILE A 254 12.55 11.09 -15.74
N GLU A 255 11.34 10.64 -15.44
CA GLU A 255 10.83 10.44 -14.09
C GLU A 255 11.68 9.41 -13.32
N SER A 256 12.01 8.28 -13.94
CA SER A 256 12.91 7.27 -13.39
C SER A 256 14.31 7.83 -13.12
N SER A 257 14.87 8.59 -14.06
CA SER A 257 16.17 9.27 -13.87
C SER A 257 16.12 10.30 -12.74
N LEU A 258 15.01 11.01 -12.59
CA LEU A 258 14.78 11.99 -11.52
C LEU A 258 14.69 11.30 -10.16
N GLU A 259 14.00 10.17 -10.08
CA GLU A 259 13.91 9.35 -8.87
C GLU A 259 15.28 8.80 -8.45
N GLU A 260 16.06 8.28 -9.41
CA GLU A 260 17.44 7.82 -9.15
C GLU A 260 18.34 8.96 -8.62
N LEU A 261 18.26 10.15 -9.22
CA LEU A 261 19.00 11.32 -8.78
C LEU A 261 18.57 11.80 -7.39
N GLN A 262 17.27 11.75 -7.09
CA GLN A 262 16.74 12.07 -5.76
C GLN A 262 17.22 11.07 -4.70
N LEU A 263 17.25 9.78 -5.03
CA LEU A 263 17.77 8.74 -4.15
C LEU A 263 19.26 8.96 -3.88
N ARG A 264 20.07 9.20 -4.92
CA ARG A 264 21.49 9.55 -4.77
C ARG A 264 21.69 10.81 -3.94
N LEU A 265 20.84 11.83 -4.10
CA LEU A 265 20.90 13.03 -3.27
C LEU A 265 20.65 12.71 -1.79
N LYS A 266 19.64 11.88 -1.50
CA LYS A 266 19.31 11.44 -0.13
C LYS A 266 20.46 10.63 0.47
N GLU A 267 21.04 9.70 -0.27
CA GLU A 267 22.25 8.96 0.12
C GLU A 267 23.43 9.89 0.44
N LYS A 268 23.70 10.88 -0.42
CA LYS A 268 24.78 11.87 -0.17
C LYS A 268 24.47 12.76 1.02
N GLN A 269 23.21 13.12 1.24
CA GLN A 269 22.78 13.88 2.42
C GLN A 269 22.95 13.06 3.69
N ASP A 270 22.57 11.78 3.69
CA ASP A 270 22.71 10.91 4.85
C ASP A 270 24.17 10.55 5.12
N TYR A 271 24.97 10.35 4.07
CA TYR A 271 26.43 10.26 4.18
C TYR A 271 27.04 11.53 4.78
N SER A 272 26.59 12.72 4.34
CA SER A 272 27.02 14.01 4.90
C SER A 272 26.61 14.16 6.38
N LYS A 273 25.41 13.74 6.77
CA LYS A 273 24.97 13.72 8.17
C LYS A 273 25.81 12.77 9.03
N SER A 274 26.15 11.59 8.51
CA SER A 274 27.05 10.63 9.16
C SER A 274 28.47 11.22 9.32
N LEU A 275 28.96 11.93 8.31
CA LEU A 275 30.24 12.64 8.37
C LEU A 275 30.20 13.86 9.31
N LEU A 276 29.06 14.53 9.46
CA LEU A 276 28.87 15.61 10.43
C LEU A 276 28.87 15.09 11.88
N GLN A 277 28.46 13.83 12.12
CA GLN A 277 28.65 13.16 13.41
C GLN A 277 30.13 12.97 13.75
N THR A 278 30.99 12.82 12.73
CA THR A 278 32.46 12.82 12.90
C THR A 278 33.03 14.24 12.92
N SER A 279 32.45 15.15 13.72
CA SER A 279 33.10 16.37 14.23
C SER A 279 33.98 17.15 13.23
N ILE A 280 33.57 17.29 11.95
CA ILE A 280 34.23 18.22 11.03
C ILE A 280 33.53 19.57 11.22
N PRO A 281 34.15 20.57 11.88
CA PRO A 281 33.50 21.86 12.09
C PRO A 281 33.26 22.52 10.74
N ARG A 282 32.07 23.12 10.56
CA ARG A 282 31.72 23.86 9.34
C ARG A 282 32.77 24.95 9.12
N ALA A 283 33.04 25.36 7.87
CA ALA A 283 34.17 26.26 7.54
C ALA A 283 34.26 27.53 8.42
N GLU A 284 33.13 28.09 8.84
CA GLU A 284 33.08 29.23 9.77
C GLU A 284 33.46 28.87 11.22
N GLU A 285 33.07 27.69 11.70
CA GLU A 285 33.41 27.17 13.02
C GLU A 285 34.90 26.81 13.09
N LEU A 286 35.45 26.25 12.00
CA LEU A 286 36.88 26.01 11.86
C LEU A 286 37.66 27.33 11.93
N LYS A 287 37.20 28.39 11.25
CA LYS A 287 37.81 29.72 11.32
C LYS A 287 37.78 30.30 12.74
N LYS A 288 36.65 30.17 13.44
CA LYS A 288 36.52 30.56 14.85
C LYS A 288 37.45 29.74 15.75
N TYR A 289 37.57 28.43 15.52
CA TYR A 289 38.46 27.54 16.26
C TYR A 289 39.94 27.89 16.05
N ILE A 290 40.36 28.13 14.80
CA ILE A 290 41.72 28.57 14.47
C ILE A 290 42.04 29.90 15.15
N ASN A 291 41.10 30.86 15.15
CA ASN A 291 41.31 32.12 15.85
C ASN A 291 41.45 31.92 17.36
N ARG A 292 40.61 31.09 17.98
CA ARG A 292 40.75 30.72 19.41
C ARG A 292 42.11 30.05 19.67
N LEU A 293 42.58 29.20 18.78
CA LEU A 293 43.87 28.52 18.90
C LEU A 293 45.04 29.52 18.79
N LYS A 294 44.96 30.49 17.88
CA LYS A 294 45.93 31.58 17.77
C LYS A 294 45.99 32.41 19.05
N THR A 295 44.84 32.81 19.60
CA THR A 295 44.79 33.54 20.88
C THR A 295 45.33 32.71 22.04
N LYS A 296 45.02 31.41 22.11
CA LYS A 296 45.62 30.53 23.12
C LYS A 296 47.14 30.40 22.94
N GLY A 297 47.62 30.36 21.69
CA GLY A 297 49.05 30.33 21.37
C GLY A 297 49.79 31.60 21.79
N THR A 298 49.18 32.78 21.62
CA THR A 298 49.79 34.03 22.10
C THR A 298 49.81 34.10 23.63
N VAL A 299 48.74 33.67 24.30
CA VAL A 299 48.70 33.57 25.77
C VAL A 299 49.76 32.60 26.28
N TYR A 300 49.90 31.42 25.67
CA TYR A 300 50.94 30.45 26.03
C TYR A 300 52.34 31.04 25.90
N LYS A 301 52.63 31.75 24.80
CA LYS A 301 53.93 32.42 24.60
C LYS A 301 54.18 33.48 25.67
N ARG A 302 53.17 34.29 26.03
CA ARG A 302 53.28 35.29 27.10
C ARG A 302 53.53 34.67 28.47
N CYS A 303 52.77 33.65 28.85
CA CYS A 303 52.99 32.94 30.12
C CYS A 303 54.37 32.27 30.14
N LYS A 304 54.84 31.74 29.01
CA LYS A 304 56.20 31.18 28.88
C LYS A 304 57.29 32.24 29.12
N THR A 305 57.13 33.45 28.58
CA THR A 305 58.08 34.55 28.82
C THR A 305 58.04 35.05 30.27
N GLU A 306 56.86 35.10 30.87
CA GLU A 306 56.68 35.49 32.28
C GLU A 306 57.34 34.48 33.23
N ILE A 307 57.14 33.18 33.00
CA ILE A 307 57.84 32.12 33.74
C ILE A 307 59.37 32.23 33.57
N ALA A 308 59.85 32.56 32.38
CA ALA A 308 61.29 32.77 32.15
C ALA A 308 61.82 33.99 32.94
N GLY A 309 61.05 35.08 32.99
CA GLY A 309 61.36 36.26 33.81
C GLY A 309 61.41 35.94 35.30
N LEU A 310 60.38 35.30 35.85
CA LEU A 310 60.34 34.90 37.26
C LEU A 310 61.50 33.95 37.62
N LYS A 311 61.90 33.05 36.71
CA LYS A 311 63.08 32.19 36.91
C LYS A 311 64.37 33.01 36.96
N ALA A 312 64.51 34.01 36.10
CA ALA A 312 65.68 34.89 36.12
C ALA A 312 65.74 35.72 37.42
N GLU A 313 64.61 36.29 37.85
CA GLU A 313 64.51 37.03 39.12
C GLU A 313 64.80 36.15 40.33
N SER A 314 64.22 34.94 40.37
CA SER A 314 64.53 33.93 41.39
C SER A 314 66.03 33.62 41.43
N GLY A 315 66.68 33.49 40.28
CA GLY A 315 68.13 33.31 40.18
C GLY A 315 68.95 34.51 40.70
N VAL A 316 68.51 35.73 40.43
CA VAL A 316 69.13 36.95 40.99
C VAL A 316 68.96 37.01 42.50
N LEU A 317 67.74 36.76 43.00
CA LEU A 317 67.45 36.72 44.44
C LEU A 317 68.29 35.67 45.17
N HIS A 318 68.44 34.46 44.60
CA HIS A 318 69.31 33.41 45.15
C HIS A 318 70.78 33.85 45.26
N ARG A 319 71.27 34.62 44.28
CA ARG A 319 72.62 35.19 44.34
C ARG A 319 72.72 36.27 45.41
N THR A 320 71.72 37.14 45.52
CA THR A 320 71.69 38.19 46.55
C THR A 320 71.63 37.58 47.95
N THR A 321 70.82 36.55 48.18
CA THR A 321 70.78 35.84 49.48
C THR A 321 72.13 35.18 49.78
N ALA A 322 72.77 34.54 48.80
CA ALA A 322 74.10 33.95 49.00
C ALA A 322 75.17 35.01 49.35
N ILE A 323 75.10 36.21 48.77
CA ILE A 323 76.00 37.33 49.10
C ILE A 323 75.73 37.83 50.53
N LEU A 324 74.46 37.99 50.91
CA LEU A 324 74.08 38.43 52.25
C LEU A 324 74.48 37.38 53.32
N ASP A 325 74.24 36.09 53.07
CA ASP A 325 74.67 35.01 53.96
C ASP A 325 76.20 35.01 54.14
N ALA A 326 76.95 35.26 53.07
CA ALA A 326 78.41 35.39 53.13
C ALA A 326 78.85 36.64 53.94
N GLN A 327 78.13 37.76 53.85
CA GLN A 327 78.40 38.96 54.65
C GLN A 327 78.06 38.75 56.13
N VAL A 328 76.95 38.09 56.45
CA VAL A 328 76.58 37.73 57.83
C VAL A 328 77.61 36.78 58.44
N LEU A 329 78.08 35.78 57.68
CA LEU A 329 79.18 34.91 58.11
C LEU A 329 80.46 35.71 58.40
N LEU A 330 80.79 36.68 57.54
CA LEU A 330 81.96 37.53 57.74
C LEU A 330 81.83 38.40 59.01
N GLU A 331 80.65 38.98 59.26
CA GLU A 331 80.36 39.74 60.48
C GLU A 331 80.37 38.86 61.74
N GLN A 332 79.87 37.63 61.67
CA GLN A 332 79.94 36.67 62.78
C GLN A 332 81.40 36.29 63.10
N VAL A 333 82.25 36.10 62.09
CA VAL A 333 83.68 35.84 62.29
C VAL A 333 84.40 37.06 62.85
N LEU A 334 84.05 38.28 62.40
CA LEU A 334 84.61 39.53 62.93
C LEU A 334 84.19 39.81 64.38
N ASN A 335 82.96 39.45 64.75
CA ASN A 335 82.47 39.59 66.13
C ASN A 335 82.99 38.48 67.07
N ALA A 336 83.37 37.31 66.55
CA ALA A 336 84.04 36.26 67.32
C ALA A 336 85.55 36.52 67.54
N ALA A 337 86.13 37.48 66.79
CA ALA A 337 87.53 37.91 66.89
C ALA A 337 87.73 39.16 67.78
N LYS A 338 86.66 39.69 68.37
CA LYS A 338 86.68 40.66 69.47
C LYS A 338 86.37 39.93 70.77
#